data_AF-A0A4Q3VFU6-F1
#
_entry.id   AF-A0A4Q3VFU6-F1
#
_cell.length_a   1.000
_cell.length_b   1.000
_cell.length_c   1.000
_cell.angle_alpha   90.00
_cell.angle_beta   90.00
_cell.angle_gamma   90.00
#
_symmetry.space_group_name_H-M   'P 1'
#
loop_
_entity.id
_entity.type
_entity.pdbx_description
1 polymer ?
#
loop_
_entity_poly.entity_id
_entity_poly.type
_entity_poly.pdbx_seq_one_letter_code
_entity_poly.pdbx_strand_id
1 'polypeptide(L)'
;SSEQLQEITTLRNAIKPSDISSLIYTSGTTGTPKGAMLSHGNFVENVKVCLQQIPVIDETETFLSFLPLSHVFERTATYHVCCAQGCKIAFAQSLELLAKNMGEVRPTVMNCVPRLLEKIHDKAIKSGTAEGGFKAKIFLWALETGQAYRREKEAGKSPGIVLSAKKAIAEKLVFSKIKEKTGGRLKFMISGGAALPKNVGEFFGNLGIKILEGFGLTETSPVMSVTEYHRQVYGTVGRVIPGIEIGIQNVETKEMISIQTHETFNENFECAEGEIIVRGHCVMQGYFNKPAETAEAIDRNDWFHTGDIGRFYKGNLQITDRLKNMIVNAYGKNVYPTPVENVYLKSLKIDQVFLIGDKREYLTAFIVPNKENLQEAFKLSESFFEKPEVFIEEKEIADWITQDINKLSGELAKFERIKNFKIKRNPFSMEEGEITPTMKPKRKVIEKKYVESINQMYSVSVDAD
;
A
#
# COMPACT_ATOMS: atom_id res chain seq x y z
N SER A 1 -47.04 -14.44 -10.55
CA SER A 1 -48.20 -14.07 -11.39
C SER A 1 -47.80 -12.95 -12.34
N SER A 2 -48.60 -12.65 -13.37
CA SER A 2 -48.42 -11.46 -14.24
C SER A 2 -48.39 -10.16 -13.44
N GLU A 3 -49.19 -10.10 -12.37
CA GLU A 3 -49.26 -8.98 -11.43
C GLU A 3 -47.94 -8.75 -10.69
N GLN A 4 -47.30 -9.80 -10.16
CA GLN A 4 -45.97 -9.69 -9.54
C GLN A 4 -44.89 -9.22 -10.52
N LEU A 5 -44.94 -9.67 -11.79
CA LEU A 5 -44.00 -9.20 -12.83
C LEU A 5 -44.20 -7.73 -13.16
N GLN A 6 -45.45 -7.27 -13.19
CA GLN A 6 -45.79 -5.86 -13.40
C GLN A 6 -45.33 -5.00 -12.22
N GLU A 7 -45.54 -5.46 -10.99
CA GLU A 7 -45.06 -4.79 -9.77
C GLU A 7 -43.52 -4.67 -9.76
N ILE A 8 -42.81 -5.78 -10.02
CA ILE A 8 -41.33 -5.77 -10.14
C ILE A 8 -40.88 -4.77 -11.22
N THR A 9 -41.57 -4.72 -12.35
CA THR A 9 -41.23 -3.81 -13.45
C THR A 9 -41.44 -2.35 -13.05
N THR A 10 -42.55 -2.03 -12.38
CA THR A 10 -42.84 -0.69 -11.86
C THR A 10 -41.79 -0.25 -10.85
N LEU A 11 -41.47 -1.10 -9.86
CA LEU A 11 -40.43 -0.81 -8.87
C LEU A 11 -39.06 -0.61 -9.52
N ARG A 12 -38.68 -1.49 -10.45
CA ARG A 12 -37.41 -1.37 -11.20
C ARG A 12 -37.31 -0.04 -11.96
N ASN A 13 -38.38 0.37 -12.62
CA ASN A 13 -38.41 1.61 -13.40
C ASN A 13 -38.41 2.88 -12.52
N ALA A 14 -38.80 2.75 -11.25
CA ALA A 14 -38.78 3.86 -10.29
C ALA A 14 -37.40 4.11 -9.67
N ILE A 15 -36.49 3.12 -9.69
CA ILE A 15 -35.13 3.23 -9.16
C ILE A 15 -34.32 4.22 -9.99
N LYS A 16 -33.73 5.22 -9.33
CA LYS A 16 -32.85 6.21 -9.92
C LYS A 16 -31.39 5.88 -9.62
N PRO A 17 -30.43 6.31 -10.46
CA PRO A 17 -29.01 6.18 -10.16
C PRO A 17 -28.60 6.83 -8.83
N SER A 18 -29.30 7.88 -8.41
CA SER A 18 -29.07 8.56 -7.13
C SER A 18 -29.62 7.83 -5.91
N ASP A 19 -30.40 6.76 -6.07
CA ASP A 19 -30.97 6.05 -4.93
C ASP A 19 -29.89 5.24 -4.22
N ILE A 20 -29.99 5.17 -2.89
CA ILE A 20 -29.06 4.39 -2.06
C ILE A 20 -29.17 2.91 -2.42
N SER A 21 -28.04 2.35 -2.84
CA SER A 21 -27.89 0.93 -3.15
C SER A 21 -27.29 0.15 -1.98
N SER A 22 -26.40 0.78 -1.19
CA SER A 22 -25.72 0.10 -0.09
C SER A 22 -25.33 1.06 1.03
N LEU A 23 -25.40 0.56 2.26
CA LEU A 23 -24.66 1.07 3.40
C LEU A 23 -23.45 0.17 3.65
N ILE A 24 -22.25 0.72 3.63
CA ILE A 24 -21.04 -0.03 4.01
C ILE A 24 -20.45 0.60 5.26
N TYR A 25 -20.34 -0.19 6.33
CA TYR A 25 -19.80 0.28 7.59
C TYR A 25 -18.27 0.25 7.59
N THR A 26 -17.66 1.39 7.89
CA THR A 26 -16.21 1.53 8.08
C THR A 26 -15.89 1.88 9.53
N SER A 27 -14.93 1.18 10.11
CA SER A 27 -14.34 1.61 11.38
C SER A 27 -13.37 2.75 11.07
N GLY A 28 -13.90 3.98 11.04
CA GLY A 28 -13.06 5.17 10.98
C GLY A 28 -12.13 5.25 12.20
N THR A 29 -11.20 6.19 12.15
CA THR A 29 -10.20 6.45 13.21
C THR A 29 -10.76 6.71 14.63
N THR A 30 -12.07 6.96 14.75
CA THR A 30 -12.79 7.14 16.02
C THR A 30 -13.22 5.83 16.66
N GLY A 31 -13.05 4.68 16.00
CA GLY A 31 -13.44 3.35 16.50
C GLY A 31 -14.93 3.02 16.35
N THR A 32 -15.82 4.01 16.37
CA THR A 32 -17.25 3.83 16.07
C THR A 32 -17.50 3.65 14.58
N PRO A 33 -18.12 2.55 14.13
CA PRO A 33 -18.42 2.34 12.71
C PRO A 33 -19.36 3.40 12.14
N LYS A 34 -19.07 3.89 10.93
CA LYS A 34 -19.93 4.82 10.16
C LYS A 34 -20.38 4.14 8.87
N GLY A 35 -21.68 4.19 8.57
CA GLY A 35 -22.23 3.62 7.33
C GLY A 35 -22.11 4.60 6.17
N ALA A 36 -21.18 4.39 5.26
CA ALA A 36 -21.08 5.17 4.02
C ALA A 36 -22.28 4.85 3.11
N MET A 37 -23.01 5.89 2.70
CA MET A 37 -24.20 5.78 1.86
C MET A 37 -23.79 5.83 0.38
N LEU A 38 -23.86 4.67 -0.29
CA LEU A 38 -23.43 4.51 -1.68
C LEU A 38 -24.64 4.27 -2.58
N SER A 39 -24.74 5.06 -3.63
CA SER A 39 -25.81 5.01 -4.63
C SER A 39 -25.55 3.96 -5.71
N HIS A 40 -26.58 3.66 -6.51
CA HIS A 40 -26.41 2.83 -7.72
C HIS A 40 -25.40 3.46 -8.69
N GLY A 41 -25.48 4.78 -8.90
CA GLY A 41 -24.60 5.53 -9.77
C GLY A 41 -23.14 5.43 -9.34
N ASN A 42 -22.87 5.47 -8.03
CA ASN A 42 -21.51 5.30 -7.50
C ASN A 42 -20.87 3.99 -7.98
N PHE A 43 -21.56 2.85 -7.86
CA PHE A 43 -21.01 1.56 -8.29
C PHE A 43 -20.94 1.42 -9.81
N VAL A 44 -22.00 1.79 -10.52
CA VAL A 44 -22.10 1.60 -11.97
C VAL A 44 -21.06 2.44 -12.70
N GLU A 45 -20.93 3.74 -12.37
CA GLU A 45 -19.92 4.58 -13.00
C GLU A 45 -18.51 4.14 -12.63
N ASN A 46 -18.25 3.79 -11.36
CA ASN A 46 -16.92 3.30 -10.95
C ASN A 46 -16.48 2.05 -11.74
N VAL A 47 -17.38 1.06 -11.89
CA VAL A 47 -17.12 -0.16 -12.68
C VAL A 47 -16.87 0.18 -14.14
N LYS A 48 -17.73 1.00 -14.74
CA LYS A 48 -17.64 1.40 -16.14
C LYS A 48 -16.31 2.08 -16.45
N VAL A 49 -15.88 3.05 -15.64
CA VAL A 49 -14.63 3.77 -15.89
C VAL A 49 -13.39 2.94 -15.55
N CYS A 50 -13.48 2.03 -14.57
CA CYS A 50 -12.40 1.07 -14.30
C CYS A 50 -12.18 0.11 -15.46
N LEU A 51 -13.26 -0.36 -16.11
CA LEU A 51 -13.17 -1.21 -17.30
C LEU A 51 -12.61 -0.46 -18.52
N GLN A 52 -12.84 0.85 -18.63
CA GLN A 52 -12.17 1.68 -19.64
C GLN A 52 -10.66 1.76 -19.39
N GLN A 53 -10.24 1.87 -18.13
CA GLN A 53 -8.84 2.00 -17.75
C GLN A 53 -8.08 0.67 -17.71
N ILE A 54 -8.79 -0.45 -17.54
CA ILE A 54 -8.25 -1.82 -17.59
C ILE A 54 -9.00 -2.61 -18.69
N PRO A 55 -8.75 -2.29 -19.97
CA PRO A 55 -9.52 -2.86 -21.10
C PRO A 55 -9.18 -4.32 -21.41
N VAL A 56 -8.36 -4.96 -20.58
CA VAL A 56 -7.93 -6.36 -20.75
C VAL A 56 -8.85 -7.36 -20.05
N ILE A 57 -9.88 -6.88 -19.32
CA ILE A 57 -10.90 -7.71 -18.70
C ILE A 57 -12.05 -7.88 -19.70
N ASP A 58 -12.30 -9.12 -20.09
CA ASP A 58 -13.37 -9.53 -21.00
C ASP A 58 -14.18 -10.70 -20.40
N GLU A 59 -15.21 -11.16 -21.11
CA GLU A 59 -16.09 -12.25 -20.69
C GLU A 59 -15.37 -13.61 -20.50
N THR A 60 -14.16 -13.77 -21.02
CA THR A 60 -13.38 -15.00 -20.92
C THR A 60 -12.68 -15.15 -19.57
N GLU A 61 -12.65 -14.08 -18.77
CA GLU A 61 -11.94 -14.05 -17.51
C GLU A 61 -12.57 -14.93 -16.44
N THR A 62 -11.71 -15.51 -15.60
CA THR A 62 -12.09 -16.26 -14.42
C THR A 62 -11.43 -15.62 -13.20
N PHE A 63 -12.26 -15.01 -12.36
CA PHE A 63 -11.85 -14.42 -11.09
C PHE A 63 -11.88 -15.49 -9.99
N LEU A 64 -10.86 -15.50 -9.13
CA LEU A 64 -10.89 -16.25 -7.87
C LEU A 64 -11.12 -15.26 -6.71
N SER A 65 -12.33 -15.27 -6.17
CA SER A 65 -12.75 -14.42 -5.06
C SER A 65 -12.47 -15.09 -3.73
N PHE A 66 -11.68 -14.45 -2.87
CA PHE A 66 -11.41 -14.90 -1.50
C PHE A 66 -11.51 -13.79 -0.46
N LEU A 67 -11.67 -12.54 -0.91
CA LEU A 67 -11.92 -11.41 -0.02
C LEU A 67 -13.42 -11.34 0.32
N PRO A 68 -13.81 -10.77 1.47
CA PRO A 68 -15.22 -10.65 1.83
C PRO A 68 -15.97 -9.69 0.91
N LEU A 69 -17.15 -10.08 0.42
CA LEU A 69 -18.05 -9.20 -0.36
C LEU A 69 -18.68 -8.08 0.48
N SER A 70 -18.56 -8.13 1.81
CA SER A 70 -18.89 -7.00 2.68
C SER A 70 -17.92 -5.82 2.49
N HIS A 71 -16.71 -6.08 1.97
CA HIS A 71 -15.75 -5.05 1.66
C HIS A 71 -15.96 -4.52 0.23
N VAL A 72 -16.01 -3.20 0.10
CA VAL A 72 -16.29 -2.49 -1.15
C VAL A 72 -15.37 -2.88 -2.32
N PHE A 73 -14.10 -3.16 -2.02
CA PHE A 73 -13.08 -3.51 -3.01
C PHE A 73 -13.45 -4.79 -3.75
N GLU A 74 -13.61 -5.91 -3.03
CA GLU A 74 -13.96 -7.18 -3.65
C GLU A 74 -15.32 -7.13 -4.33
N ARG A 75 -16.28 -6.46 -3.68
CA ARG A 75 -17.63 -6.33 -4.23
C ARG A 75 -17.64 -5.59 -5.56
N THR A 76 -16.82 -4.56 -5.72
CA THR A 76 -16.79 -3.77 -6.96
C THR A 76 -15.87 -4.40 -7.99
N ALA A 77 -14.61 -4.68 -7.62
CA ALA A 77 -13.57 -5.13 -8.55
C ALA A 77 -13.68 -6.61 -8.96
N THR A 78 -14.41 -7.45 -8.21
CA THR A 78 -14.78 -8.80 -8.63
C THR A 78 -16.25 -8.86 -9.00
N TYR A 79 -17.16 -8.73 -8.03
CA TYR A 79 -18.56 -9.07 -8.24
C TYR A 79 -19.24 -8.17 -9.29
N HIS A 80 -19.20 -6.84 -9.14
CA HIS A 80 -19.82 -5.94 -10.12
C HIS A 80 -19.11 -5.96 -11.48
N VAL A 81 -17.77 -6.00 -11.51
CA VAL A 81 -16.99 -6.12 -12.76
C VAL A 81 -17.38 -7.39 -13.53
N CYS A 82 -17.45 -8.53 -12.86
CA CYS A 82 -17.84 -9.79 -13.49
C CYS A 82 -19.29 -9.76 -13.98
N CYS A 83 -20.21 -9.16 -13.22
CA CYS A 83 -21.58 -8.96 -13.67
C CYS A 83 -21.67 -8.05 -14.90
N ALA A 84 -20.83 -7.01 -14.99
CA ALA A 84 -20.83 -6.07 -16.11
C ALA A 84 -20.21 -6.65 -17.39
N GLN A 85 -19.14 -7.45 -17.26
CA GLN A 85 -18.41 -8.03 -18.41
C GLN A 85 -18.82 -9.48 -18.75
N GLY A 86 -19.61 -10.14 -17.91
CA GLY A 86 -19.97 -11.56 -18.13
C GLY A 86 -18.87 -12.56 -17.75
N CYS A 87 -17.93 -12.17 -16.88
CA CYS A 87 -16.85 -13.04 -16.41
C CYS A 87 -17.36 -14.16 -15.47
N LYS A 88 -16.50 -15.14 -15.21
CA LYS A 88 -16.76 -16.21 -14.23
C LYS A 88 -16.16 -15.85 -12.86
N ILE A 89 -16.94 -16.07 -11.80
CA ILE A 89 -16.45 -15.95 -10.41
C ILE A 89 -16.37 -17.35 -9.79
N ALA A 90 -15.18 -17.74 -9.34
CA ALA A 90 -15.01 -18.87 -8.45
C ALA A 90 -14.75 -18.36 -7.03
N PHE A 91 -15.50 -18.86 -6.05
CA PHE A 91 -15.29 -18.51 -4.65
C PHE A 91 -14.33 -19.50 -4.00
N ALA A 92 -13.26 -18.98 -3.40
CA ALA A 92 -12.35 -19.78 -2.59
C ALA A 92 -13.07 -20.30 -1.35
N GLN A 93 -12.73 -21.52 -0.94
CA GLN A 93 -13.37 -22.17 0.20
C GLN A 93 -12.91 -21.56 1.53
N SER A 94 -11.64 -21.19 1.61
CA SER A 94 -11.03 -20.49 2.72
C SER A 94 -9.66 -19.92 2.32
N LEU A 95 -9.05 -19.10 3.19
CA LEU A 95 -7.71 -18.57 2.94
C LEU A 95 -6.64 -19.67 2.99
N GLU A 96 -6.82 -20.69 3.83
CA GLU A 96 -5.93 -21.84 3.97
C GLU A 96 -5.90 -22.69 2.70
N LEU A 97 -7.07 -22.80 2.03
CA LEU A 97 -7.22 -23.56 0.80
C LEU A 97 -6.95 -22.73 -0.46
N LEU A 98 -6.59 -21.44 -0.34
CA LEU A 98 -6.43 -20.53 -1.48
C LEU A 98 -5.45 -21.08 -2.53
N ALA A 99 -4.29 -21.59 -2.11
CA ALA A 99 -3.30 -22.15 -3.05
C ALA A 99 -3.83 -23.39 -3.79
N LYS A 100 -4.62 -24.23 -3.12
CA LYS A 100 -5.29 -25.38 -3.74
C LYS A 100 -6.34 -24.91 -4.75
N ASN A 101 -7.20 -23.96 -4.36
CA ASN A 101 -8.22 -23.42 -5.24
C ASN A 101 -7.62 -22.71 -6.47
N MET A 102 -6.48 -22.01 -6.33
CA MET A 102 -5.75 -21.45 -7.47
C MET A 102 -5.31 -22.55 -8.47
N GLY A 103 -4.87 -23.72 -7.97
CA GLY A 103 -4.50 -24.85 -8.82
C GLY A 103 -5.69 -25.47 -9.56
N GLU A 104 -6.86 -25.57 -8.89
CA GLU A 104 -8.09 -26.15 -9.45
C GLU A 104 -8.78 -25.20 -10.45
N VAL A 105 -9.00 -23.95 -10.04
CA VAL A 105 -9.73 -22.93 -10.81
C VAL A 105 -8.85 -22.36 -11.93
N ARG A 106 -7.53 -22.31 -11.69
CA ARG A 106 -6.55 -21.66 -12.55
C ARG A 106 -7.01 -20.24 -12.91
N PRO A 107 -7.15 -19.30 -11.97
CA PRO A 107 -7.73 -17.98 -12.28
C PRO A 107 -6.88 -17.18 -13.27
N THR A 108 -7.52 -16.25 -13.97
CA THR A 108 -6.84 -15.27 -14.84
C THR A 108 -6.71 -13.91 -14.17
N VAL A 109 -7.61 -13.57 -13.25
CA VAL A 109 -7.57 -12.33 -12.46
C VAL A 109 -7.83 -12.64 -10.99
N MET A 110 -7.16 -11.93 -10.09
CA MET A 110 -7.41 -12.01 -8.65
C MET A 110 -7.25 -10.64 -8.01
N ASN A 111 -8.16 -10.26 -7.14
CA ASN A 111 -7.92 -9.18 -6.20
C ASN A 111 -7.15 -9.73 -5.00
N CYS A 112 -6.28 -8.92 -4.42
CA CYS A 112 -5.48 -9.30 -3.27
C CYS A 112 -5.17 -8.08 -2.41
N VAL A 113 -4.62 -8.36 -1.23
CA VAL A 113 -4.07 -7.34 -0.34
C VAL A 113 -2.54 -7.46 -0.29
N PRO A 114 -1.80 -6.37 -0.02
CA PRO A 114 -0.35 -6.38 0.05
C PRO A 114 0.22 -7.51 0.91
N ARG A 115 -0.44 -7.81 2.04
CA ARG A 115 0.01 -8.85 2.97
C ARG A 115 0.12 -10.25 2.34
N LEU A 116 -0.77 -10.57 1.41
CA LEU A 116 -0.70 -11.84 0.69
C LEU A 116 0.50 -11.86 -0.26
N LEU A 117 0.72 -10.74 -0.96
CA LEU A 117 1.84 -10.58 -1.90
C LEU A 117 3.20 -10.64 -1.18
N GLU A 118 3.32 -9.98 -0.02
CA GLU A 118 4.48 -10.09 0.88
C GLU A 118 4.75 -11.54 1.27
N LYS A 119 3.72 -12.26 1.75
CA LYS A 119 3.87 -13.67 2.15
C LYS A 119 4.31 -14.56 0.99
N ILE A 120 3.81 -14.32 -0.21
CA ILE A 120 4.22 -15.04 -1.43
C ILE A 120 5.67 -14.71 -1.77
N HIS A 121 6.05 -13.42 -1.72
CA HIS A 121 7.42 -12.94 -1.91
C HIS A 121 8.38 -13.64 -0.94
N ASP A 122 8.15 -13.55 0.36
CA ASP A 122 9.04 -14.08 1.39
C ASP A 122 9.19 -15.59 1.28
N LYS A 123 8.08 -16.29 1.04
CA LYS A 123 8.09 -17.74 0.81
C LYS A 123 8.85 -18.11 -0.46
N ALA A 124 8.73 -17.33 -1.54
CA ALA A 124 9.46 -17.58 -2.78
C ALA A 124 10.97 -17.37 -2.61
N ILE A 125 11.39 -16.28 -1.95
CA ILE A 125 12.79 -16.02 -1.62
C ILE A 125 13.36 -17.13 -0.75
N LYS A 126 12.70 -17.45 0.38
CA LYS A 126 13.12 -18.51 1.29
C LYS A 126 13.21 -19.87 0.59
N SER A 127 12.22 -20.24 -0.22
CA SER A 127 12.25 -21.53 -0.95
C SER A 127 13.34 -21.56 -2.01
N GLY A 128 13.61 -20.43 -2.68
CA GLY A 128 14.61 -20.33 -3.73
C GLY A 128 16.05 -20.40 -3.21
N THR A 129 16.28 -20.04 -1.94
CA THR A 129 17.61 -20.01 -1.32
C THR A 129 17.86 -21.15 -0.34
N ALA A 130 16.82 -21.81 0.18
CA ALA A 130 16.91 -22.82 1.24
C ALA A 130 17.87 -23.98 0.98
N GLU A 131 17.92 -24.50 -0.26
CA GLU A 131 18.78 -25.66 -0.58
C GLU A 131 20.26 -25.28 -0.82
N GLY A 132 20.59 -23.97 -0.83
CA GLY A 132 21.93 -23.48 -1.11
C GLY A 132 22.50 -23.93 -2.46
N GLY A 133 23.83 -23.84 -2.60
CA GLY A 133 24.56 -24.41 -3.72
C GLY A 133 24.14 -23.87 -5.11
N PHE A 134 24.14 -24.75 -6.10
CA PHE A 134 23.91 -24.38 -7.50
C PHE A 134 22.47 -23.93 -7.79
N LYS A 135 21.46 -24.53 -7.13
CA LYS A 135 20.06 -24.14 -7.31
C LYS A 135 19.78 -22.73 -6.79
N ALA A 136 20.33 -22.38 -5.62
CA ALA A 136 20.23 -21.02 -5.09
C ALA A 136 20.91 -20.00 -6.01
N LYS A 137 22.08 -20.35 -6.59
CA LYS A 137 22.74 -19.49 -7.59
C LYS A 137 21.89 -19.26 -8.84
N ILE A 138 21.23 -20.29 -9.37
CA ILE A 138 20.30 -20.15 -10.50
C ILE A 138 19.13 -19.23 -10.13
N PHE A 139 18.56 -19.40 -8.94
CA PHE A 139 17.44 -18.60 -8.48
C PHE A 139 17.81 -17.12 -8.37
N LEU A 140 18.93 -16.79 -7.71
CA LEU A 140 19.41 -15.41 -7.57
C LEU A 140 19.75 -14.80 -8.94
N TRP A 141 20.45 -15.54 -9.80
CA TRP A 141 20.73 -15.11 -11.17
C TRP A 141 19.46 -14.82 -11.98
N ALA A 142 18.42 -15.64 -11.82
CA ALA A 142 17.14 -15.42 -12.48
C ALA A 142 16.48 -14.11 -12.00
N LEU A 143 16.48 -13.86 -10.69
CA LEU A 143 15.95 -12.61 -10.13
C LEU A 143 16.70 -11.37 -10.62
N GLU A 144 18.04 -11.40 -10.62
CA GLU A 144 18.88 -10.33 -11.18
C GLU A 144 18.59 -10.08 -12.66
N THR A 145 18.45 -11.16 -13.44
CA THR A 145 18.10 -11.09 -14.86
C THR A 145 16.73 -10.43 -15.06
N GLY A 146 15.73 -10.82 -14.25
CA GLY A 146 14.39 -10.23 -14.27
C GLY A 146 14.40 -8.75 -13.90
N GLN A 147 15.19 -8.37 -12.89
CA GLN A 147 15.37 -6.99 -12.46
C GLN A 147 16.01 -6.12 -13.54
N ALA A 148 17.08 -6.59 -14.17
CA ALA A 148 17.72 -5.88 -15.28
C ALA A 148 16.75 -5.70 -16.47
N TYR A 149 16.01 -6.77 -16.82
CA TYR A 149 15.02 -6.73 -17.90
C TYR A 149 13.88 -5.74 -17.62
N ARG A 150 13.36 -5.72 -16.38
CA ARG A 150 12.33 -4.76 -15.93
C ARG A 150 12.85 -3.32 -16.02
N ARG A 151 14.04 -3.04 -15.48
CA ARG A 151 14.62 -1.68 -15.46
C ARG A 151 14.82 -1.09 -16.85
N GLU A 152 15.26 -1.89 -17.83
CA GLU A 152 15.35 -1.44 -19.23
C GLU A 152 13.99 -1.04 -19.79
N LYS A 153 12.94 -1.84 -19.53
CA LYS A 153 11.57 -1.51 -19.95
C LYS A 153 11.03 -0.24 -19.28
N GLU A 154 11.28 -0.08 -17.98
CA GLU A 154 10.88 1.13 -17.24
C GLU A 154 11.57 2.39 -17.77
N ALA A 155 12.79 2.26 -18.29
CA ALA A 155 13.52 3.36 -18.93
C ALA A 155 13.06 3.64 -20.37
N GLY A 156 11.97 3.00 -20.84
CA GLY A 156 11.49 3.11 -22.22
C GLY A 156 12.39 2.45 -23.26
N LYS A 157 13.36 1.62 -22.83
CA LYS A 157 14.31 0.95 -23.72
C LYS A 157 13.84 -0.47 -24.05
N SER A 158 14.20 -0.93 -25.25
CA SER A 158 14.03 -2.33 -25.62
C SER A 158 15.15 -3.17 -24.99
N PRO A 159 14.84 -4.18 -24.17
CA PRO A 159 15.86 -5.06 -23.62
C PRO A 159 16.63 -5.75 -24.76
N GLY A 160 17.94 -5.57 -24.82
CA GLY A 160 18.78 -6.13 -25.88
C GLY A 160 18.64 -7.66 -26.02
N ILE A 161 19.03 -8.19 -27.19
CA ILE A 161 18.83 -9.62 -27.56
C ILE A 161 19.39 -10.57 -26.49
N VAL A 162 20.59 -10.29 -25.97
CA VAL A 162 21.25 -11.12 -24.94
C VAL A 162 20.43 -11.17 -23.65
N LEU A 163 19.95 -10.01 -23.18
CA LEU A 163 19.16 -9.94 -21.95
C LEU A 163 17.79 -10.61 -22.13
N SER A 164 17.18 -10.47 -23.30
CA SER A 164 15.95 -11.16 -23.67
C SER A 164 16.13 -12.68 -23.69
N ALA A 165 17.25 -13.20 -24.22
CA ALA A 165 17.56 -14.63 -24.18
C ALA A 165 17.80 -15.14 -22.75
N LYS A 166 18.56 -14.40 -21.93
CA LYS A 166 18.74 -14.73 -20.50
C LYS A 166 17.40 -14.77 -19.77
N LYS A 167 16.52 -13.80 -20.02
CA LYS A 167 15.17 -13.76 -19.45
C LYS A 167 14.37 -14.99 -19.87
N ALA A 168 14.42 -15.41 -21.12
CA ALA A 168 13.72 -16.61 -21.58
C ALA A 168 14.21 -17.89 -20.86
N ILE A 169 15.51 -17.98 -20.59
CA ILE A 169 16.07 -19.07 -19.78
C ILE A 169 15.60 -18.98 -18.33
N ALA A 170 15.67 -17.79 -17.70
CA ALA A 170 15.16 -17.55 -16.35
C ALA A 170 13.67 -17.89 -16.21
N GLU A 171 12.87 -17.56 -17.24
CA GLU A 171 11.46 -17.91 -17.33
C GLU A 171 11.25 -19.42 -17.25
N LYS A 172 11.99 -20.20 -18.04
CA LYS A 172 11.87 -21.66 -18.08
C LYS A 172 12.39 -22.33 -16.81
N LEU A 173 13.47 -21.84 -16.23
CA LEU A 173 14.11 -22.50 -15.08
C LEU A 173 13.44 -22.17 -13.75
N VAL A 174 12.94 -20.94 -13.60
CA VAL A 174 12.50 -20.38 -12.31
C VAL A 174 11.10 -19.78 -12.39
N PHE A 175 10.84 -18.79 -13.24
CA PHE A 175 9.60 -17.99 -13.15
C PHE A 175 8.34 -18.79 -13.48
N SER A 176 8.40 -19.67 -14.48
CA SER A 176 7.31 -20.58 -14.86
C SER A 176 6.85 -21.43 -13.66
N LYS A 177 7.77 -22.01 -12.89
CA LYS A 177 7.45 -22.80 -11.69
C LYS A 177 6.74 -21.99 -10.60
N ILE A 178 7.02 -20.69 -10.53
CA ILE A 178 6.33 -19.78 -9.59
C ILE A 178 4.93 -19.45 -10.12
N LYS A 179 4.79 -19.17 -11.42
CA LYS A 179 3.50 -18.89 -12.08
C LYS A 179 2.58 -20.11 -12.13
N GLU A 180 3.13 -21.31 -12.25
CA GLU A 180 2.36 -22.56 -12.20
C GLU A 180 1.65 -22.72 -10.86
N LYS A 181 2.26 -22.27 -9.77
CA LYS A 181 1.63 -22.26 -8.43
C LYS A 181 0.45 -21.29 -8.32
N THR A 182 0.30 -20.34 -9.26
CA THR A 182 -0.86 -19.45 -9.34
C THR A 182 -1.95 -19.97 -10.30
N GLY A 183 -1.81 -21.20 -10.81
CA GLY A 183 -2.72 -21.79 -11.79
C GLY A 183 -2.25 -21.65 -13.25
N GLY A 184 -1.12 -20.99 -13.48
CA GLY A 184 -0.40 -20.96 -14.76
C GLY A 184 -0.99 -20.09 -15.86
N ARG A 185 -2.17 -19.48 -15.67
CA ARG A 185 -2.81 -18.56 -16.64
C ARG A 185 -3.20 -17.19 -16.06
N LEU A 186 -2.68 -16.86 -14.89
CA LEU A 186 -2.91 -15.56 -14.24
C LEU A 186 -2.38 -14.43 -15.14
N LYS A 187 -3.27 -13.56 -15.61
CA LYS A 187 -2.94 -12.37 -16.41
C LYS A 187 -2.39 -11.25 -15.52
N PHE A 188 -3.05 -10.98 -14.40
CA PHE A 188 -2.63 -9.99 -13.41
C PHE A 188 -3.37 -10.18 -12.08
N MET A 189 -2.87 -9.53 -11.03
CA MET A 189 -3.57 -9.34 -9.77
C MET A 189 -3.82 -7.86 -9.53
N ILE A 190 -4.89 -7.53 -8.81
CA ILE A 190 -5.17 -6.18 -8.34
C ILE A 190 -4.87 -6.12 -6.85
N SER A 191 -4.00 -5.21 -6.41
CA SER A 191 -3.67 -4.98 -5.00
C SER A 191 -4.38 -3.74 -4.50
N GLY A 192 -5.11 -3.86 -3.39
CA GLY A 192 -5.84 -2.75 -2.76
C GLY A 192 -6.00 -2.90 -1.25
N GLY A 193 -6.59 -1.90 -0.61
CA GLY A 193 -6.86 -1.86 0.83
C GLY A 193 -5.68 -1.46 1.72
N ALA A 194 -4.45 -1.51 1.20
CA ALA A 194 -3.25 -0.95 1.82
C ALA A 194 -2.19 -0.65 0.74
N ALA A 195 -1.17 0.14 1.10
CA ALA A 195 -0.03 0.40 0.22
C ALA A 195 0.79 -0.89 0.03
N LEU A 196 1.16 -1.18 -1.22
CA LEU A 196 2.08 -2.28 -1.54
C LEU A 196 3.52 -1.78 -1.39
N PRO A 197 4.38 -2.47 -0.62
CA PRO A 197 5.79 -2.12 -0.60
C PRO A 197 6.39 -2.20 -2.00
N LYS A 198 7.11 -1.16 -2.40
CA LYS A 198 7.68 -1.05 -3.76
C LYS A 198 8.48 -2.30 -4.13
N ASN A 199 9.38 -2.75 -3.26
CA ASN A 199 10.21 -3.93 -3.48
C ASN A 199 9.41 -5.21 -3.75
N VAL A 200 8.24 -5.37 -3.13
CA VAL A 200 7.34 -6.52 -3.36
C VAL A 200 6.73 -6.42 -4.76
N GLY A 201 6.20 -5.25 -5.15
CA GLY A 201 5.71 -5.03 -6.51
C GLY A 201 6.80 -5.27 -7.56
N GLU A 202 8.00 -4.73 -7.33
CA GLU A 202 9.17 -4.92 -8.19
C GLU A 202 9.54 -6.39 -8.35
N PHE A 203 9.48 -7.19 -7.28
CA PHE A 203 9.71 -8.62 -7.35
C PHE A 203 8.75 -9.31 -8.33
N PHE A 204 7.43 -9.11 -8.19
CA PHE A 204 6.46 -9.70 -9.13
C PHE A 204 6.69 -9.20 -10.56
N GLY A 205 7.05 -7.93 -10.72
CA GLY A 205 7.49 -7.33 -11.98
C GLY A 205 8.67 -8.05 -12.63
N ASN A 206 9.70 -8.40 -11.85
CA ASN A 206 10.88 -9.14 -12.31
C ASN A 206 10.50 -10.53 -12.85
N LEU A 207 9.48 -11.16 -12.25
CA LEU A 207 8.93 -12.45 -12.70
C LEU A 207 8.01 -12.30 -13.92
N GLY A 208 7.62 -11.09 -14.30
CA GLY A 208 6.64 -10.80 -15.33
C GLY A 208 5.20 -11.11 -14.89
N ILE A 209 4.91 -11.05 -13.59
CA ILE A 209 3.55 -11.08 -13.03
C ILE A 209 3.12 -9.64 -12.79
N LYS A 210 2.02 -9.22 -13.41
CA LYS A 210 1.51 -7.86 -13.26
C LYS A 210 0.71 -7.73 -11.98
N ILE A 211 1.10 -6.78 -11.13
CA ILE A 211 0.30 -6.31 -9.99
C ILE A 211 -0.20 -4.92 -10.35
N LEU A 212 -1.50 -4.72 -10.39
CA LEU A 212 -2.12 -3.42 -10.57
C LEU A 212 -2.51 -2.90 -9.19
N GLU A 213 -1.92 -1.79 -8.75
CA GLU A 213 -2.26 -1.18 -7.47
C GLU A 213 -3.43 -0.21 -7.68
N GLY A 214 -4.47 -0.30 -6.84
CA GLY A 214 -5.63 0.58 -6.86
C GLY A 214 -5.79 1.31 -5.52
N PHE A 215 -6.15 2.59 -5.59
CA PHE A 215 -6.41 3.42 -4.43
C PHE A 215 -7.81 3.99 -4.42
N GLY A 216 -8.40 3.92 -3.22
CA GLY A 216 -9.54 4.69 -2.78
C GLY A 216 -10.11 4.06 -1.51
N LEU A 217 -11.28 4.53 -1.12
CA LEU A 217 -11.90 4.27 0.19
C LEU A 217 -13.32 3.75 -0.01
N THR A 218 -13.96 3.34 1.08
CA THR A 218 -15.38 2.98 1.01
C THR A 218 -16.23 4.16 0.59
N GLU A 219 -15.87 5.34 1.09
CA GLU A 219 -16.45 6.63 0.80
C GLU A 219 -16.25 7.06 -0.66
N THR A 220 -15.43 6.35 -1.44
CA THR A 220 -15.13 6.65 -2.86
C THR A 220 -15.39 5.47 -3.81
N SER A 221 -16.18 4.49 -3.36
CA SER A 221 -16.90 3.50 -4.20
C SER A 221 -16.16 2.63 -5.25
N PRO A 222 -15.01 1.99 -5.00
CA PRO A 222 -13.93 2.34 -4.09
C PRO A 222 -12.70 2.89 -4.82
N VAL A 223 -12.73 2.97 -6.16
CA VAL A 223 -11.53 3.29 -6.95
C VAL A 223 -11.53 4.77 -7.26
N MET A 224 -10.38 5.41 -7.05
CA MET A 224 -10.09 6.79 -7.47
C MET A 224 -8.92 6.83 -8.44
N SER A 225 -7.97 5.91 -8.26
CA SER A 225 -6.86 5.71 -9.19
C SER A 225 -6.51 4.25 -9.26
N VAL A 226 -6.03 3.81 -10.42
CA VAL A 226 -5.57 2.44 -10.61
C VAL A 226 -4.43 2.37 -11.60
N THR A 227 -3.48 1.48 -11.33
CA THR A 227 -2.35 1.19 -12.21
C THR A 227 -2.84 0.67 -13.55
N GLU A 228 -2.37 1.27 -14.65
CA GLU A 228 -2.72 0.85 -16.00
C GLU A 228 -2.02 -0.47 -16.36
N TYR A 229 -2.68 -1.31 -17.15
CA TYR A 229 -2.15 -2.62 -17.50
C TYR A 229 -0.81 -2.56 -18.24
N HIS A 230 -0.62 -1.54 -19.08
CA HIS A 230 0.57 -1.39 -19.94
C HIS A 230 1.65 -0.48 -19.35
N ARG A 231 1.37 0.30 -18.30
CA ARG A 231 2.31 1.25 -17.68
C ARG A 231 2.31 1.10 -16.16
N GLN A 232 3.35 0.47 -15.63
CA GLN A 232 3.53 0.26 -14.19
C GLN A 232 4.64 1.16 -13.66
N VAL A 233 4.31 2.00 -12.68
CA VAL A 233 5.27 2.78 -11.92
C VAL A 233 5.23 2.27 -10.48
N TYR A 234 6.19 1.44 -10.11
CA TYR A 234 6.19 0.76 -8.81
C TYR A 234 6.28 1.74 -7.63
N GLY A 235 5.47 1.49 -6.60
CA GLY A 235 5.31 2.41 -5.46
C GLY A 235 4.36 3.57 -5.74
N THR A 236 3.47 3.42 -6.73
CA THR A 236 2.36 4.34 -7.04
C THR A 236 1.09 3.54 -7.27
N VAL A 237 -0.07 4.18 -7.19
CA VAL A 237 -1.39 3.55 -7.34
C VAL A 237 -2.04 3.86 -8.69
N GLY A 238 -1.26 4.40 -9.63
CA GLY A 238 -1.66 4.62 -11.00
C GLY A 238 -2.34 5.96 -11.28
N ARG A 239 -3.03 6.04 -12.40
CA ARG A 239 -3.66 7.26 -12.92
C ARG A 239 -5.06 7.43 -12.36
N VAL A 240 -5.50 8.68 -12.23
CA VAL A 240 -6.87 9.06 -11.89
C VAL A 240 -7.88 8.39 -12.84
N ILE A 241 -8.97 7.85 -12.28
CA ILE A 241 -10.04 7.27 -13.10
C ILE A 241 -10.83 8.34 -13.86
N PRO A 242 -11.42 8.02 -15.04
CA PRO A 242 -12.26 8.96 -15.77
C PRO A 242 -13.42 9.54 -14.95
N GLY A 243 -13.73 10.82 -15.18
CA GLY A 243 -14.91 11.50 -14.62
C GLY A 243 -14.79 11.96 -13.17
N ILE A 244 -13.58 11.96 -12.59
CA ILE A 244 -13.33 12.53 -11.26
C ILE A 244 -12.14 13.49 -11.28
N GLU A 245 -12.05 14.31 -10.24
CA GLU A 245 -10.90 15.16 -9.97
C GLU A 245 -10.23 14.72 -8.67
N ILE A 246 -8.91 14.59 -8.69
CA ILE A 246 -8.09 14.40 -7.49
C ILE A 246 -7.26 15.66 -7.27
N GLY A 247 -7.45 16.28 -6.12
CA GLY A 247 -6.66 17.40 -5.64
C GLY A 247 -5.57 16.94 -4.67
N ILE A 248 -4.43 17.63 -4.70
CA ILE A 248 -3.45 17.61 -3.62
C ILE A 248 -3.51 18.98 -2.95
N GLN A 249 -3.92 19.02 -1.69
CA GLN A 249 -4.10 20.24 -0.91
C GLN A 249 -3.02 20.35 0.16
N ASN A 250 -2.41 21.53 0.30
CA ASN A 250 -1.50 21.78 1.41
C ASN A 250 -2.25 21.64 2.75
N VAL A 251 -1.69 20.86 3.67
CA VAL A 251 -2.36 20.51 4.92
C VAL A 251 -2.60 21.72 5.82
N GLU A 252 -1.67 22.68 5.83
CA GLU A 252 -1.70 23.88 6.68
C GLU A 252 -2.42 25.05 6.01
N THR A 253 -1.97 25.44 4.81
CA THR A 253 -2.50 26.63 4.12
C THR A 253 -3.86 26.38 3.49
N LYS A 254 -4.25 25.11 3.31
CA LYS A 254 -5.44 24.68 2.57
C LYS A 254 -5.45 25.08 1.09
N GLU A 255 -4.32 25.57 0.58
CA GLU A 255 -4.17 25.90 -0.84
C GLU A 255 -4.03 24.64 -1.68
N MET A 256 -4.58 24.67 -2.90
CA MET A 256 -4.44 23.58 -3.85
C MET A 256 -3.03 23.59 -4.45
N ILE A 257 -2.27 22.53 -4.21
CA ILE A 257 -0.96 22.30 -4.84
C ILE A 257 -1.16 21.85 -6.29
N SER A 258 -2.13 20.96 -6.52
CA SER A 258 -2.46 20.46 -7.85
C SER A 258 -3.89 19.92 -7.88
N ILE A 259 -4.52 19.97 -9.05
CA ILE A 259 -5.73 19.20 -9.37
C ILE A 259 -5.44 18.43 -10.66
N GLN A 260 -5.69 17.13 -10.64
CA GLN A 260 -5.52 16.24 -11.79
C GLN A 260 -6.80 15.48 -12.08
N THR A 261 -7.07 15.27 -13.36
CA THR A 261 -8.12 14.39 -13.86
C THR A 261 -7.50 13.26 -14.66
N HIS A 262 -8.34 12.38 -15.21
CA HIS A 262 -7.87 11.43 -16.20
C HIS A 262 -7.23 12.18 -17.38
N GLU A 263 -7.89 13.18 -17.95
CA GLU A 263 -7.51 13.91 -19.16
C GLU A 263 -6.25 14.77 -19.01
N THR A 264 -5.95 15.26 -17.80
CA THR A 264 -4.75 16.09 -17.55
C THR A 264 -3.45 15.30 -17.43
N PHE A 265 -3.50 13.98 -17.63
CA PHE A 265 -2.35 13.11 -17.42
C PHE A 265 -1.12 13.52 -18.23
N ASN A 266 0.00 13.60 -17.52
CA ASN A 266 1.32 13.82 -18.06
C ASN A 266 2.30 12.92 -17.31
N GLU A 267 2.98 12.03 -18.03
CA GLU A 267 3.90 11.05 -17.44
C GLU A 267 5.14 11.66 -16.77
N ASN A 268 5.41 12.95 -17.03
CA ASN A 268 6.51 13.71 -16.43
C ASN A 268 6.04 14.62 -15.30
N PHE A 269 4.74 14.61 -14.96
CA PHE A 269 4.20 15.47 -13.91
C PHE A 269 4.55 14.94 -12.52
N GLU A 270 5.04 15.83 -11.66
CA GLU A 270 5.30 15.59 -10.25
C GLU A 270 4.87 16.82 -9.44
N CYS A 271 4.47 16.62 -8.18
CA CYS A 271 4.14 17.73 -7.28
C CYS A 271 4.62 17.48 -5.85
N ALA A 272 4.57 18.53 -5.02
CA ALA A 272 4.78 18.41 -3.58
C ALA A 272 3.67 17.59 -2.92
N GLU A 273 3.95 17.09 -1.71
CA GLU A 273 2.99 16.32 -0.93
C GLU A 273 1.94 17.20 -0.26
N GLY A 274 0.73 16.64 -0.14
CA GLY A 274 -0.39 17.24 0.57
C GLY A 274 -1.49 16.22 0.83
N GLU A 275 -2.58 16.67 1.44
CA GLU A 275 -3.77 15.83 1.58
C GLU A 275 -4.36 15.53 0.20
N ILE A 276 -4.68 14.26 -0.02
CA ILE A 276 -5.42 13.82 -1.20
C ILE A 276 -6.89 14.12 -0.95
N ILE A 277 -7.49 14.94 -1.80
CA ILE A 277 -8.92 15.22 -1.80
C ILE A 277 -9.52 14.82 -3.15
N VAL A 278 -10.80 14.47 -3.16
CA VAL A 278 -11.46 14.00 -4.38
C VAL A 278 -12.88 14.51 -4.50
N ARG A 279 -13.30 14.80 -5.74
CA ARG A 279 -14.70 15.05 -6.07
C ARG A 279 -15.07 14.38 -7.39
N GLY A 280 -16.34 14.00 -7.52
CA GLY A 280 -16.86 13.34 -8.71
C GLY A 280 -17.78 12.16 -8.38
N HIS A 281 -18.11 11.37 -9.39
CA HIS A 281 -19.12 10.29 -9.31
C HIS A 281 -18.82 9.19 -8.29
N CYS A 282 -17.57 9.08 -7.82
CA CYS A 282 -17.14 8.04 -6.91
C CYS A 282 -17.51 8.34 -5.45
N VAL A 283 -17.69 9.62 -5.09
CA VAL A 283 -17.88 10.08 -3.70
C VAL A 283 -19.27 9.66 -3.19
N MET A 284 -19.30 9.13 -1.96
CA MET A 284 -20.52 8.75 -1.24
C MET A 284 -21.48 9.94 -1.07
N GLN A 285 -22.75 9.66 -0.78
CA GLN A 285 -23.72 10.72 -0.45
C GLN A 285 -23.57 11.27 0.97
N GLY A 286 -22.81 10.58 1.81
CA GLY A 286 -22.58 10.93 3.20
C GLY A 286 -22.63 9.72 4.13
N TYR A 287 -22.54 9.96 5.43
CA TYR A 287 -22.68 8.92 6.45
C TYR A 287 -24.12 8.82 6.94
N PHE A 288 -24.63 7.60 7.03
CA PHE A 288 -26.00 7.31 7.46
C PHE A 288 -26.27 7.85 8.88
N ASN A 289 -27.28 8.73 8.99
CA ASN A 289 -27.68 9.41 10.23
C ASN A 289 -26.54 10.19 10.92
N LYS A 290 -25.57 10.69 10.14
CA LYS A 290 -24.37 11.39 10.65
C LYS A 290 -24.06 12.66 9.82
N PRO A 291 -24.92 13.68 9.86
CA PRO A 291 -24.75 14.90 9.04
C PRO A 291 -23.51 15.71 9.45
N ALA A 292 -23.15 15.75 10.74
CA ALA A 292 -21.98 16.48 11.22
C ALA A 292 -20.68 15.86 10.69
N GLU A 293 -20.53 14.54 10.81
CA GLU A 293 -19.37 13.82 10.28
C GLU A 293 -19.33 13.82 8.75
N THR A 294 -20.49 13.94 8.09
CA THR A 294 -20.56 14.11 6.64
C THR A 294 -20.00 15.47 6.23
N ALA A 295 -20.40 16.55 6.91
CA ALA A 295 -19.92 17.90 6.64
C ALA A 295 -18.44 18.11 7.03
N GLU A 296 -17.89 17.29 7.93
CA GLU A 296 -16.45 17.26 8.22
C GLU A 296 -15.66 16.59 7.09
N ALA A 297 -16.23 15.56 6.47
CA ALA A 297 -15.55 14.78 5.44
C ALA A 297 -15.72 15.34 4.02
N ILE A 298 -16.84 16.02 3.72
CA ILE A 298 -17.15 16.62 2.43
C ILE A 298 -17.32 18.12 2.64
N ASP A 299 -16.46 18.91 2.01
CA ASP A 299 -16.48 20.37 2.15
C ASP A 299 -17.60 21.03 1.32
N ARG A 300 -17.68 22.37 1.39
CA ARG A 300 -18.71 23.15 0.67
C ARG A 300 -18.51 23.20 -0.85
N ASN A 301 -17.37 22.76 -1.35
CA ASN A 301 -17.03 22.70 -2.77
C ASN A 301 -17.08 21.25 -3.30
N ASP A 302 -17.73 20.35 -2.54
CA ASP A 302 -17.89 18.91 -2.80
C ASP A 302 -16.59 18.11 -2.78
N TRP A 303 -15.52 18.64 -2.18
CA TRP A 303 -14.29 17.87 -1.98
C TRP A 303 -14.43 16.95 -0.78
N PHE A 304 -14.27 15.65 -1.03
CA PHE A 304 -14.09 14.65 0.01
C PHE A 304 -12.63 14.61 0.48
N HIS A 305 -12.42 14.82 1.78
CA HIS A 305 -11.14 14.74 2.45
C HIS A 305 -10.82 13.29 2.85
N THR A 306 -9.84 12.68 2.18
CA THR A 306 -9.50 11.26 2.39
C THR A 306 -8.76 11.01 3.72
N GLY A 307 -8.09 12.04 4.25
CA GLY A 307 -7.14 11.90 5.35
C GLY A 307 -5.90 11.08 4.99
N ASP A 308 -5.66 10.83 3.71
CA ASP A 308 -4.42 10.27 3.15
C ASP A 308 -3.54 11.39 2.59
N ILE A 309 -2.23 11.26 2.78
CA ILE A 309 -1.23 12.15 2.22
C ILE A 309 -0.64 11.49 0.97
N GLY A 310 -0.43 12.30 -0.06
CA GLY A 310 0.30 11.85 -1.22
C GLY A 310 0.70 12.99 -2.15
N ARG A 311 1.16 12.59 -3.32
CA ARG A 311 1.59 13.46 -4.41
C ARG A 311 1.39 12.76 -5.74
N PHE A 312 1.49 13.52 -6.82
CA PHE A 312 1.72 12.94 -8.14
C PHE A 312 3.21 12.72 -8.36
N TYR A 313 3.56 11.55 -8.89
CA TYR A 313 4.90 11.17 -9.28
C TYR A 313 4.85 10.43 -10.61
N LYS A 314 5.57 10.91 -11.62
CA LYS A 314 5.51 10.42 -13.00
C LYS A 314 4.07 10.29 -13.52
N GLY A 315 3.23 11.28 -13.26
CA GLY A 315 1.81 11.30 -13.64
C GLY A 315 0.90 10.34 -12.87
N ASN A 316 1.42 9.49 -11.99
CA ASN A 316 0.63 8.58 -11.15
C ASN A 316 0.44 9.17 -9.75
N LEU A 317 -0.68 8.86 -9.11
CA LEU A 317 -0.88 9.15 -7.71
C LEU A 317 0.01 8.22 -6.86
N GLN A 318 0.70 8.79 -5.88
CA GLN A 318 1.53 8.09 -4.91
C GLN A 318 1.04 8.43 -3.51
N ILE A 319 0.67 7.40 -2.74
CA ILE A 319 0.26 7.55 -1.34
C ILE A 319 1.49 7.44 -0.48
N THR A 320 1.72 8.42 0.39
CA THR A 320 2.96 8.51 1.17
C THR A 320 2.74 8.39 2.66
N ASP A 321 1.62 8.88 3.21
CA ASP A 321 1.28 8.66 4.62
C ASP A 321 -0.23 8.87 4.90
N ARG A 322 -0.61 8.85 6.19
CA ARG A 322 -1.90 9.29 6.70
C ARG A 322 -1.75 10.63 7.40
N LEU A 323 -2.72 11.52 7.21
CA LEU A 323 -2.75 12.84 7.85
C LEU A 323 -2.58 12.76 9.38
N LYS A 324 -3.12 11.71 10.00
CA LYS A 324 -3.04 11.49 11.47
C LYS A 324 -1.67 11.04 11.98
N ASN A 325 -0.78 10.61 11.09
CA ASN A 325 0.59 10.23 11.42
C ASN A 325 1.58 11.36 11.19
N MET A 326 1.17 12.43 10.51
CA MET A 326 2.03 13.56 10.19
C MET A 326 2.59 14.19 11.46
N ILE A 327 3.89 14.46 11.44
CA ILE A 327 4.62 15.14 12.50
C ILE A 327 4.76 16.61 12.09
N VAL A 328 4.34 17.53 12.95
CA VAL A 328 4.62 18.96 12.76
C VAL A 328 5.67 19.37 13.76
N ASN A 329 6.89 19.65 13.31
CA ASN A 329 7.97 20.02 14.21
C ASN A 329 7.73 21.44 14.81
N ALA A 330 8.55 21.84 15.79
CA ALA A 330 8.42 23.13 16.48
C ALA A 330 8.57 24.36 15.55
N TYR A 331 9.14 24.17 14.36
CA TYR A 331 9.31 25.20 13.34
C TYR A 331 8.20 25.20 12.28
N GLY A 332 7.13 24.41 12.47
CA GLY A 332 6.02 24.30 11.51
C GLY A 332 6.40 23.58 10.23
N LYS A 333 7.39 22.68 10.26
CA LYS A 333 7.69 21.80 9.12
C LYS A 333 6.93 20.48 9.27
N ASN A 334 6.19 20.13 8.22
CA ASN A 334 5.55 18.84 8.10
C ASN A 334 6.57 17.77 7.74
N VAL A 335 6.56 16.70 8.52
CA VAL A 335 7.34 15.50 8.30
C VAL A 335 6.36 14.34 8.22
N TYR A 336 6.45 13.59 7.13
CA TYR A 336 5.69 12.36 6.94
C TYR A 336 6.58 11.19 7.37
N PRO A 337 6.24 10.49 8.46
CA PRO A 337 7.14 9.48 9.00
C PRO A 337 7.45 8.35 8.05
N THR A 338 6.46 7.84 7.31
CA THR A 338 6.63 6.63 6.49
C THR A 338 7.69 6.81 5.40
N PRO A 339 7.71 7.90 4.61
CA PRO A 339 8.82 8.18 3.67
C PRO A 339 10.19 8.22 4.34
N VAL A 340 10.30 8.88 5.49
CA VAL A 340 11.57 9.04 6.23
C VAL A 340 12.05 7.69 6.78
N GLU A 341 11.16 6.94 7.44
CA GLU A 341 11.42 5.60 7.99
C GLU A 341 11.88 4.63 6.89
N ASN A 342 11.24 4.67 5.71
CA ASN A 342 11.60 3.83 4.57
C ASN A 342 13.01 4.11 4.00
N VAL A 343 13.55 5.31 4.16
CA VAL A 343 14.94 5.60 3.77
C VAL A 343 15.90 4.84 4.68
N TYR A 344 15.66 4.85 5.99
CA TYR A 344 16.48 4.14 6.97
C TYR A 344 16.34 2.62 6.89
N LEU A 345 15.14 2.11 6.53
CA LEU A 345 14.87 0.68 6.30
C LEU A 345 15.57 0.08 5.07
N LYS A 346 16.29 0.89 4.27
CA LYS A 346 17.21 0.36 3.25
C LYS A 346 18.42 -0.35 3.86
N SER A 347 18.73 -0.09 5.13
CA SER A 347 19.78 -0.79 5.86
C SER A 347 19.34 -2.20 6.22
N LEU A 348 20.19 -3.20 5.91
CA LEU A 348 19.99 -4.57 6.39
C LEU A 348 20.11 -4.67 7.92
N LYS A 349 20.72 -3.68 8.58
CA LYS A 349 20.89 -3.66 10.04
C LYS A 349 19.60 -3.31 10.78
N ILE A 350 18.63 -2.70 10.10
CA ILE A 350 17.43 -2.11 10.71
C ILE A 350 16.19 -2.88 10.26
N ASP A 351 15.39 -3.32 11.23
CA ASP A 351 14.10 -3.99 10.99
C ASP A 351 12.91 -3.02 11.10
N GLN A 352 12.96 -2.11 12.08
CA GLN A 352 11.90 -1.12 12.29
C GLN A 352 12.48 0.24 12.66
N VAL A 353 11.84 1.30 12.21
CA VAL A 353 12.09 2.67 12.63
C VAL A 353 10.76 3.27 13.08
N PHE A 354 10.75 3.87 14.27
CA PHE A 354 9.62 4.64 14.77
C PHE A 354 10.06 6.08 14.99
N LEU A 355 9.71 6.95 14.05
CA LEU A 355 10.09 8.36 14.06
C LEU A 355 9.26 9.15 15.07
N ILE A 356 9.91 10.07 15.79
CA ILE A 356 9.32 10.91 16.84
C ILE A 356 9.77 12.35 16.61
N GLY A 357 8.88 13.32 16.79
CA GLY A 357 9.27 14.73 16.75
C GLY A 357 8.14 15.72 16.66
N ASP A 358 6.90 15.30 16.97
CA ASP A 358 5.76 16.22 16.98
C ASP A 358 5.97 17.31 18.03
N LYS A 359 5.90 18.56 17.56
CA LYS A 359 6.16 19.78 18.34
C LYS A 359 7.55 19.83 18.98
N ARG A 360 8.55 19.14 18.39
CA ARG A 360 9.96 19.16 18.81
C ARG A 360 10.83 19.85 17.76
N GLU A 361 12.00 20.34 18.16
CA GLU A 361 12.90 21.09 17.25
C GLU A 361 13.51 20.20 16.16
N TYR A 362 13.76 18.93 16.46
CA TYR A 362 14.35 17.95 15.56
C TYR A 362 13.67 16.60 15.75
N LEU A 363 13.94 15.68 14.82
CA LEU A 363 13.40 14.33 14.88
C LEU A 363 14.34 13.41 15.67
N THR A 364 13.73 12.51 16.42
CA THR A 364 14.39 11.38 17.07
C THR A 364 13.71 10.08 16.66
N ALA A 365 14.28 8.92 16.99
CA ALA A 365 13.66 7.65 16.63
C ALA A 365 13.91 6.53 17.64
N PHE A 366 13.01 5.55 17.66
CA PHE A 366 13.34 4.20 18.11
C PHE A 366 13.74 3.34 16.92
N ILE A 367 14.90 2.69 17.02
CA ILE A 367 15.43 1.78 16.00
C ILE A 367 15.38 0.36 16.54
N VAL A 368 14.68 -0.53 15.85
CA VAL A 368 14.71 -1.97 16.12
C VAL A 368 15.71 -2.59 15.13
N PRO A 369 16.79 -3.22 15.59
CA PRO A 369 17.76 -3.85 14.72
C PRO A 369 17.19 -5.14 14.12
N ASN A 370 17.69 -5.54 12.95
CA ASN A 370 17.42 -6.87 12.41
C ASN A 370 18.09 -7.91 13.31
N LYS A 371 17.27 -8.78 13.93
CA LYS A 371 17.71 -9.73 14.93
C LYS A 371 18.81 -10.66 14.43
N GLU A 372 18.62 -11.26 13.25
CA GLU A 372 19.55 -12.21 12.66
C GLU A 372 20.91 -11.55 12.36
N ASN A 373 20.88 -10.38 11.72
CA ASN A 373 22.09 -9.62 11.40
C ASN A 373 22.81 -9.12 12.65
N LEU A 374 22.07 -8.72 13.69
CA LEU A 374 22.66 -8.32 14.97
C LEU A 374 23.32 -9.51 15.68
N GLN A 375 22.65 -10.67 15.70
CA GLN A 375 23.20 -11.90 16.27
C GLN A 375 24.48 -12.33 15.55
N GLU A 376 24.49 -12.29 14.22
CA GLU A 376 25.65 -12.66 13.41
C GLU A 376 26.82 -11.70 13.64
N ALA A 377 26.58 -10.39 13.59
CA ALA A 377 27.63 -9.37 13.72
C ALA A 377 28.33 -9.40 15.09
N PHE A 378 27.59 -9.63 16.17
CA PHE A 378 28.09 -9.56 17.55
C PHE A 378 28.15 -10.92 18.26
N LYS A 379 27.86 -12.02 17.55
CA LYS A 379 27.82 -13.40 18.07
C LYS A 379 26.93 -13.54 19.32
N LEU A 380 25.75 -12.91 19.29
CA LEU A 380 24.81 -12.87 20.42
C LEU A 380 23.94 -14.13 20.48
N SER A 381 23.70 -14.63 21.68
CA SER A 381 22.73 -15.71 21.95
C SER A 381 21.30 -15.17 22.10
N GLU A 382 20.31 -16.07 22.08
CA GLU A 382 18.90 -15.75 22.34
C GLU A 382 18.68 -15.04 23.69
N SER A 383 19.46 -15.41 24.71
CA SER A 383 19.40 -14.77 26.04
C SER A 383 19.68 -13.27 26.02
N PHE A 384 20.35 -12.74 24.99
CA PHE A 384 20.51 -11.29 24.84
C PHE A 384 19.18 -10.57 24.63
N PHE A 385 18.22 -11.20 23.97
CA PHE A 385 16.91 -10.64 23.64
C PHE A 385 15.87 -10.85 24.75
N GLU A 386 16.17 -11.76 25.68
CA GLU A 386 15.35 -12.05 26.87
C GLU A 386 15.67 -11.10 28.05
N LYS A 387 16.70 -10.26 27.92
CA LYS A 387 17.06 -9.26 28.92
C LYS A 387 15.87 -8.31 29.22
N PRO A 388 15.65 -7.94 30.49
CA PRO A 388 14.49 -7.14 30.90
C PRO A 388 14.57 -5.68 30.42
N GLU A 389 15.77 -5.18 30.13
CA GLU A 389 15.92 -3.84 29.60
C GLU A 389 15.21 -3.73 28.23
N VAL A 390 14.59 -2.59 27.95
CA VAL A 390 13.91 -2.39 26.65
C VAL A 390 14.89 -1.90 25.59
N PHE A 391 15.86 -1.08 25.99
CA PHE A 391 16.83 -0.46 25.09
C PHE A 391 18.22 -1.10 25.22
N ILE A 392 18.93 -1.13 24.10
CA ILE A 392 20.33 -1.59 23.99
C ILE A 392 21.21 -0.36 24.25
N GLU A 393 22.14 -0.48 25.19
CA GLU A 393 23.05 0.60 25.61
C GLU A 393 24.52 0.30 25.25
N GLU A 394 24.78 -0.91 24.77
CA GLU A 394 26.09 -1.36 24.34
C GLU A 394 26.61 -0.47 23.18
N LYS A 395 27.69 0.29 23.46
CA LYS A 395 28.25 1.31 22.54
C LYS A 395 28.59 0.75 21.16
N GLU A 396 29.15 -0.45 21.09
CA GLU A 396 29.53 -1.07 19.81
C GLU A 396 28.32 -1.31 18.89
N ILE A 397 27.17 -1.66 19.46
CA ILE A 397 25.91 -1.83 18.72
C ILE A 397 25.35 -0.47 18.30
N ALA A 398 25.43 0.53 19.19
CA ALA A 398 25.03 1.90 18.89
C ALA A 398 25.84 2.51 17.73
N ASP A 399 27.16 2.37 17.76
CA ASP A 399 28.07 2.84 16.71
C ASP A 399 27.79 2.12 15.38
N TRP A 400 27.51 0.81 15.42
CA TRP A 400 27.19 0.00 14.24
C TRP A 400 25.91 0.46 13.52
N ILE A 401 24.86 0.82 14.27
CA ILE A 401 23.64 1.40 13.71
C ILE A 401 23.88 2.84 13.25
N THR A 402 24.63 3.64 14.02
CA THR A 402 24.93 5.06 13.73
C THR A 402 25.57 5.24 12.36
N GLN A 403 26.46 4.33 11.95
CA GLN A 403 27.07 4.34 10.62
C GLN A 403 26.04 4.37 9.49
N ASP A 404 24.98 3.57 9.60
CA ASP A 404 23.95 3.47 8.57
C ASP A 404 22.95 4.63 8.65
N ILE A 405 22.60 5.08 9.86
CA ILE A 405 21.78 6.29 10.07
C ILE A 405 22.46 7.50 9.42
N ASN A 406 23.76 7.72 9.68
CA ASN A 406 24.50 8.84 9.11
C ASN A 406 24.59 8.75 7.59
N LYS A 407 24.89 7.57 7.05
CA LYS A 407 24.97 7.33 5.60
C LYS A 407 23.63 7.62 4.91
N LEU A 408 22.53 7.09 5.44
CA LEU A 408 21.20 7.20 4.82
C LEU A 408 20.57 8.59 5.04
N SER A 409 20.96 9.31 6.08
CA SER A 409 20.52 10.69 6.34
C SER A 409 20.86 11.66 5.20
N GLY A 410 21.87 11.35 4.39
CA GLY A 410 22.26 12.15 3.22
C GLY A 410 21.19 12.22 2.14
N GLU A 411 20.24 11.26 2.10
CA GLU A 411 19.12 11.25 1.15
C GLU A 411 17.93 12.10 1.61
N LEU A 412 17.96 12.63 2.85
CA LEU A 412 16.86 13.35 3.50
C LEU A 412 17.16 14.84 3.66
N ALA A 413 16.09 15.66 3.68
CA ALA A 413 16.21 17.07 4.02
C ALA A 413 16.67 17.23 5.47
N LYS A 414 17.35 18.35 5.80
CA LYS A 414 17.94 18.55 7.15
C LYS A 414 16.93 18.36 8.30
N PHE A 415 15.69 18.81 8.11
CA PHE A 415 14.62 18.71 9.11
C PHE A 415 13.98 17.31 9.20
N GLU A 416 14.27 16.41 8.26
CA GLU A 416 13.80 15.02 8.22
C GLU A 416 14.83 14.03 8.83
N ARG A 417 16.03 14.50 9.17
CA ARG A 417 17.11 13.65 9.70
C ARG A 417 16.90 13.35 11.18
N ILE A 418 17.11 12.09 11.55
CA ILE A 418 17.16 11.65 12.93
C ILE A 418 18.40 12.25 13.60
N LYS A 419 18.20 13.15 14.58
CA LYS A 419 19.27 13.80 15.35
C LYS A 419 19.76 12.95 16.51
N ASN A 420 18.87 12.17 17.12
CA ASN A 420 19.18 11.23 18.20
C ASN A 420 18.25 10.01 18.14
N PHE A 421 18.69 8.85 18.61
CA PHE A 421 17.87 7.64 18.61
C PHE A 421 18.19 6.73 19.80
N LYS A 422 17.24 5.86 20.13
CA LYS A 422 17.48 4.72 21.02
C LYS A 422 17.25 3.41 20.27
N ILE A 423 18.08 2.41 20.57
CA ILE A 423 17.95 1.08 19.97
C ILE A 423 17.05 0.24 20.86
N LYS A 424 15.88 -0.13 20.36
CA LYS A 424 14.94 -1.02 21.05
C LYS A 424 15.33 -2.47 20.77
N ARG A 425 15.50 -3.26 21.83
CA ARG A 425 16.00 -4.65 21.77
C ARG A 425 15.05 -5.59 21.02
N ASN A 426 13.77 -5.42 21.25
CA ASN A 426 12.71 -6.24 20.66
C ASN A 426 11.74 -5.36 19.85
N PRO A 427 11.13 -5.90 18.77
CA PRO A 427 10.07 -5.23 18.03
C PRO A 427 8.92 -4.72 18.92
N PHE A 428 8.09 -3.83 18.37
CA PHE A 428 6.88 -3.41 19.06
C PHE A 428 5.89 -4.56 19.22
N SER A 429 5.25 -4.66 20.39
CA SER A 429 4.41 -5.78 20.78
C SER A 429 2.93 -5.55 20.47
N MET A 430 2.29 -6.56 19.88
CA MET A 430 0.84 -6.58 19.71
C MET A 430 0.12 -6.82 21.05
N GLU A 431 0.67 -7.67 21.91
CA GLU A 431 0.12 -8.00 23.23
C GLU A 431 0.10 -6.78 24.14
N GLU A 432 1.16 -5.96 24.07
CA GLU A 432 1.24 -4.69 24.80
C GLU A 432 0.46 -3.56 24.11
N GLY A 433 -0.24 -3.86 23.00
CA GLY A 433 -1.11 -2.94 22.28
C GLY A 433 -0.38 -1.88 21.45
N GLU A 434 0.94 -1.99 21.29
CA GLU A 434 1.80 -1.01 20.60
C GLU A 434 1.60 -1.02 19.08
N ILE A 435 1.25 -2.18 18.53
CA ILE A 435 0.94 -2.34 17.10
C ILE A 435 -0.47 -2.91 16.91
N THR A 436 -1.03 -2.67 15.73
CA THR A 436 -2.30 -3.26 15.27
C THR A 436 -2.09 -4.70 14.78
N PRO A 437 -3.17 -5.50 14.61
CA PRO A 437 -3.10 -6.81 13.96
C PRO A 437 -2.42 -6.81 12.58
N THR A 438 -2.47 -5.67 11.89
CA THR A 438 -1.80 -5.43 10.61
C THR A 438 -0.37 -4.88 10.77
N MET A 439 0.26 -5.06 11.94
CA MET A 439 1.63 -4.63 12.27
C MET A 439 1.89 -3.11 12.17
N LYS A 440 0.85 -2.28 12.12
CA LYS A 440 1.00 -0.82 12.11
C LYS A 440 1.20 -0.26 13.53
N PRO A 441 2.21 0.60 13.77
CA PRO A 441 2.43 1.25 15.06
C PRO A 441 1.25 2.13 15.48
N LYS A 442 0.83 2.01 16.74
CA LYS A 442 -0.11 2.93 17.39
C LYS A 442 0.68 4.05 18.05
N ARG A 443 1.04 5.08 17.26
CA ARG A 443 1.91 6.21 17.67
C ARG A 443 1.61 6.75 19.06
N LYS A 444 0.36 7.14 19.33
CA LYS A 444 -0.07 7.67 20.64
C LYS A 444 0.17 6.72 21.81
N VAL A 445 0.04 5.41 21.60
CA VAL A 445 0.29 4.39 22.64
C VAL A 445 1.78 4.27 22.90
N ILE A 446 2.59 4.17 21.85
CA ILE A 446 4.05 4.06 21.93
C ILE A 446 4.66 5.31 22.57
N GLU A 447 4.26 6.50 22.11
CA GLU A 447 4.76 7.78 22.65
C GLU A 447 4.40 7.96 24.13
N LYS A 448 3.19 7.57 24.52
CA LYS A 448 2.77 7.59 25.93
C LYS A 448 3.56 6.60 26.78
N LYS A 449 3.78 5.38 26.28
CA LYS A 449 4.48 4.31 27.02
C LYS A 449 5.95 4.65 27.23
N TYR A 450 6.60 5.24 26.23
CA TYR A 450 8.05 5.51 26.27
C TYR A 450 8.41 6.97 26.51
N VAL A 451 7.51 7.76 27.09
CA VAL A 451 7.66 9.22 27.27
C VAL A 451 9.00 9.61 27.92
N GLU A 452 9.46 8.87 28.93
CA GLU A 452 10.73 9.14 29.61
C GLU A 452 11.93 8.94 28.69
N SER A 453 11.94 7.82 27.95
CA SER A 453 12.99 7.52 26.98
C SER A 453 12.99 8.49 25.80
N ILE A 454 11.81 8.97 25.38
CA ILE A 454 11.69 10.04 24.39
C ILE A 454 12.30 11.31 24.93
N ASN A 455 11.92 11.74 26.14
CA ASN A 455 12.44 12.96 26.76
C ASN A 455 13.97 12.92 26.88
N GLN A 456 14.55 11.78 27.28
CA GLN A 456 16.00 11.61 27.34
C GLN A 456 16.70 11.88 26.00
N MET A 457 16.10 11.50 24.86
CA MET A 457 16.68 11.80 23.54
C MET A 457 16.71 13.30 23.23
N TYR A 458 15.85 14.10 23.86
CA TYR A 458 15.79 15.57 23.72
C TYR A 458 16.52 16.32 24.84
N SER A 459 16.81 15.67 25.96
CA SER A 459 17.53 16.28 27.09
C SER A 459 19.05 16.26 26.92
N VAL A 460 19.57 15.40 26.05
CA VAL A 460 20.97 15.44 25.64
C VAL A 460 21.12 16.64 24.71
N SER A 461 21.65 17.75 25.24
CA SER A 461 22.07 18.89 24.43
C SER A 461 23.05 18.40 23.37
N VAL A 462 22.57 18.23 22.14
CA VAL A 462 23.44 17.99 21.00
C VAL A 462 23.96 19.36 20.60
N ASP A 463 25.27 19.57 20.73
CA ASP A 463 25.93 20.79 20.28
C ASP A 463 25.50 21.13 18.84
N ALA A 464 25.26 22.42 18.63
CA ALA A 464 24.88 22.98 17.34
C ALA A 464 26.03 22.78 16.34
N ASP A 465 25.74 22.04 15.26
CA ASP A 465 26.55 22.02 14.03
C ASP A 465 26.01 23.05 13.03
#